data_AF-D7NGL8-F1
#
_entry.id   AF-D7NGL8-F1
#
_cell.length_a   1.000
_cell.length_b   1.000
_cell.length_c   1.000
_cell.angle_alpha   90.00
_cell.angle_beta   90.00
_cell.angle_gamma   90.00
#
_symmetry.space_group_name_H-M   'P 1'
#
loop_
_entity.id
_entity.type
_entity.pdbx_description
1 polymer ?
#
loop_
_entity_poly.entity_id
_entity_poly.type
_entity_poly.pdbx_seq_one_letter_code
_entity_poly.pdbx_strand_id
1 'polypeptide(L)'
;WEIALHVYTALGDCCFNLGNYPTANSYYNKALLCPDAVECGYVWLGLGQSFYELENMEKAKDALMSAYMLEGKEIFEDVDEKYFNIIKDHI
;
A
#
# COMPACT_ATOMS: atom_id res chain seq x y z
N TRP A 1 14.03 -8.96 -12.25
CA TRP A 1 13.72 -7.75 -11.47
C TRP A 1 12.23 -7.45 -11.52
N GLU A 2 11.62 -7.38 -12.71
CA GLU A 2 10.16 -7.23 -12.88
C GLU A 2 9.32 -8.31 -12.15
N ILE A 3 9.75 -9.58 -12.21
CA ILE A 3 9.07 -10.68 -11.47
C ILE A 3 9.14 -10.48 -9.95
N ALA A 4 10.22 -9.88 -9.43
CA ALA A 4 10.40 -9.74 -7.99
C ALA A 4 9.38 -8.75 -7.39
N LEU A 5 9.06 -7.68 -8.11
CA LEU A 5 8.02 -6.73 -7.74
C LEU A 5 6.69 -7.45 -7.55
N HIS A 6 6.19 -8.12 -8.59
CA HIS A 6 4.92 -8.83 -8.53
C HIS A 6 4.89 -9.92 -7.46
N VAL A 7 6.00 -10.66 -7.29
CA VAL A 7 6.09 -11.70 -6.25
C VAL A 7 6.03 -11.10 -4.84
N TYR A 8 6.76 -10.01 -4.58
CA TYR A 8 6.72 -9.37 -3.26
C TYR A 8 5.37 -8.72 -2.96
N THR A 9 4.77 -8.05 -3.95
CA THR A 9 3.42 -7.50 -3.80
C THR A 9 2.41 -8.60 -3.49
N ALA A 10 2.40 -9.69 -4.26
CA ALA A 10 1.49 -10.81 -4.02
C ALA A 10 1.69 -11.48 -2.65
N LEU A 11 2.94 -11.60 -2.17
CA LEU A 11 3.22 -12.07 -0.81
C LEU A 11 2.71 -11.09 0.25
N GLY A 12 2.81 -9.79 -0.01
CA GLY A 12 2.21 -8.72 0.79
C GLY A 12 0.70 -8.90 0.89
N ASP A 13 0.02 -9.04 -0.25
CA ASP A 13 -1.44 -9.21 -0.33
C ASP A 13 -1.90 -10.47 0.41
N CYS A 14 -1.16 -11.58 0.25
CA CYS A 14 -1.45 -12.82 0.98
C CYS A 14 -1.34 -12.62 2.50
N CYS A 15 -0.29 -11.96 2.97
CA CYS A 15 -0.10 -11.67 4.39
C CYS A 15 -1.16 -10.70 4.92
N PHE A 16 -1.54 -9.70 4.12
CA PHE A 16 -2.57 -8.74 4.46
C PHE A 16 -3.94 -9.41 4.63
N ASN A 17 -4.32 -10.27 3.67
CA ASN A 17 -5.56 -11.04 3.72
C ASN A 17 -5.61 -12.05 4.88
N LEU A 18 -4.45 -12.50 5.38
CA LEU A 18 -4.33 -13.33 6.58
C LEU A 18 -4.34 -12.51 7.89
N GLY A 19 -4.47 -11.18 7.83
CA GLY A 19 -4.40 -10.28 8.98
C GLY A 19 -2.98 -10.12 9.56
N ASN A 20 -1.95 -10.62 8.88
CA ASN A 20 -0.56 -10.48 9.30
C ASN A 20 0.05 -9.21 8.71
N TYR A 21 -0.45 -8.08 9.18
CA TYR A 21 -0.04 -6.74 8.72
C TYR A 21 1.44 -6.42 8.90
N PRO A 22 2.14 -6.84 9.99
CA PRO A 22 3.59 -6.63 10.08
C PRO A 22 4.37 -7.30 8.95
N THR A 23 3.96 -8.51 8.58
CA THR A 23 4.63 -9.27 7.51
C THR A 23 4.25 -8.72 6.15
N ALA A 24 2.99 -8.33 5.94
CA ALA A 24 2.55 -7.64 4.74
C ALA A 24 3.36 -6.37 4.49
N ASN A 25 3.50 -5.53 5.52
CA ASN A 25 4.31 -4.31 5.48
C ASN A 25 5.77 -4.61 5.08
N SER A 26 6.38 -5.66 5.63
CA SER A 26 7.74 -6.06 5.25
C SER A 26 7.85 -6.44 3.77
N TYR A 27 6.86 -7.15 3.22
CA TYR A 27 6.85 -7.54 1.81
C TYR A 27 6.61 -6.35 0.87
N TYR A 28 5.69 -5.44 1.19
CA TYR A 28 5.51 -4.21 0.39
C TYR A 28 6.75 -3.32 0.42
N ASN A 29 7.45 -3.21 1.56
CA ASN A 29 8.74 -2.51 1.60
C ASN A 29 9.79 -3.18 0.70
N LYS A 30 9.83 -4.52 0.62
CA LYS A 30 10.71 -5.24 -0.31
C LYS A 30 10.29 -5.03 -1.77
N ALA A 31 9.00 -4.93 -2.04
CA ALA A 31 8.48 -4.58 -3.37
C ALA A 31 8.99 -3.20 -3.80
N LEU A 32 8.94 -2.19 -2.92
CA LEU A 32 9.44 -0.82 -3.19
C LEU A 32 10.95 -0.73 -3.44
N LEU A 33 11.74 -1.75 -3.07
CA LEU A 33 13.17 -1.82 -3.43
C LEU A 33 13.39 -2.28 -4.87
N CYS A 34 12.36 -2.79 -5.55
CA CYS A 34 12.45 -3.19 -6.94
C CYS A 34 12.41 -1.95 -7.86
N PRO A 35 13.08 -2.01 -9.03
CA PRO A 35 12.93 -0.98 -10.06
C PRO A 35 11.45 -0.75 -10.38
N ASP A 36 11.09 0.50 -10.67
CA ASP A 36 9.75 0.95 -11.10
C ASP A 36 8.64 0.80 -10.04
N ALA A 37 8.91 0.15 -8.91
CA ALA A 37 7.93 -0.06 -7.85
C ALA A 37 7.48 1.25 -7.16
N VAL A 38 8.36 2.25 -7.11
CA VAL A 38 8.06 3.58 -6.55
C VAL A 38 7.01 4.31 -7.40
N GLU A 39 6.94 4.01 -8.70
CA GLU A 39 5.96 4.59 -9.63
C GLU A 39 4.65 3.79 -9.65
N CYS A 40 4.58 2.63 -8.98
CA CYS A 40 3.39 1.78 -8.92
C CYS A 40 2.53 2.14 -7.70
N GLY A 41 1.40 2.81 -7.92
CA GLY A 41 0.52 3.22 -6.82
C GLY A 41 -0.07 2.05 -6.03
N TYR A 42 -0.20 0.87 -6.65
CA TYR A 42 -0.74 -0.32 -5.97
C TYR A 42 0.13 -0.79 -4.80
N VAL A 43 1.47 -0.70 -4.93
CA VAL A 43 2.37 -1.08 -3.83
C VAL A 43 2.25 -0.10 -2.67
N TRP A 44 2.12 1.20 -2.98
CA TRP A 44 1.88 2.24 -1.99
C TRP A 44 0.54 2.07 -1.27
N LEU A 45 -0.50 1.65 -1.99
CA LEU A 45 -1.80 1.33 -1.40
C LEU A 45 -1.69 0.21 -0.37
N GLY A 46 -1.13 -0.95 -0.76
CA GLY A 46 -0.96 -2.08 0.14
C GLY A 46 -0.09 -1.75 1.36
N LEU A 47 0.97 -0.96 1.17
CA LEU A 47 1.81 -0.47 2.26
C LEU A 47 1.03 0.44 3.23
N GLY A 48 0.26 1.37 2.69
CA GLY A 48 -0.56 2.31 3.46
C GLY A 48 -1.68 1.62 4.24
N GLN A 49 -2.36 0.66 3.62
CA GLN A 49 -3.33 -0.21 4.28
C GLN A 49 -2.68 -0.97 5.44
N SER A 50 -1.51 -1.56 5.19
CA SER A 50 -0.76 -2.27 6.24
C SER A 50 -0.38 -1.35 7.41
N PHE A 51 0.04 -0.12 7.14
CA PHE A 51 0.33 0.85 8.21
C PHE A 51 -0.92 1.28 8.98
N TYR A 52 -2.05 1.44 8.30
CA TYR A 52 -3.32 1.78 8.93
C TYR A 52 -3.75 0.69 9.93
N GLU A 53 -3.69 -0.58 9.52
CA GLU A 53 -4.02 -1.73 10.38
C GLU A 53 -3.03 -1.91 11.53
N LEU A 54 -1.80 -1.39 11.39
CA LEU A 54 -0.80 -1.34 12.45
C LEU A 54 -0.91 -0.10 13.34
N GLU A 55 -1.98 0.69 13.20
CA GLU A 55 -2.23 1.94 13.92
C GLU A 55 -1.14 3.02 13.69
N ASN A 56 -0.32 2.87 12.66
CA ASN A 56 0.70 3.84 12.28
C ASN A 56 0.13 4.87 11.30
N MET A 57 -0.73 5.75 11.82
CA MET A 57 -1.53 6.67 11.02
C MET A 57 -0.70 7.69 10.22
N GLU A 58 0.44 8.12 10.75
CA GLU A 58 1.34 9.04 10.05
C GLU A 58 1.86 8.41 8.76
N LYS A 59 2.48 7.22 8.87
CA LYS A 59 2.99 6.50 7.69
C LYS A 59 1.89 5.99 6.76
N ALA A 60 0.72 5.66 7.31
CA ALA A 60 -0.44 5.28 6.52
C ALA A 60 -0.86 6.42 5.59
N LYS A 61 -0.98 7.64 6.12
CA LYS A 61 -1.33 8.82 5.31
C LYS A 61 -0.32 9.09 4.22
N ASP A 62 0.97 9.06 4.52
CA ASP A 62 2.03 9.31 3.53
C ASP A 62 1.98 8.31 2.36
N ALA A 63 1.83 7.02 2.68
CA ALA A 63 1.77 5.96 1.68
C ALA A 63 0.48 6.01 0.86
N LEU A 64 -0.68 6.23 1.49
CA LEU A 64 -1.96 6.33 0.80
C LEU A 64 -2.04 7.60 -0.06
N MET A 65 -1.46 8.71 0.39
CA MET A 65 -1.35 9.93 -0.43
C MET A 65 -0.46 9.68 -1.65
N SER A 66 0.63 8.93 -1.50
CA SER A 66 1.49 8.52 -2.62
C SER A 66 0.72 7.67 -3.64
N ALA A 67 -0.08 6.71 -3.17
CA ALA A 67 -0.96 5.91 -4.03
C ALA A 67 -1.97 6.79 -4.79
N TYR A 68 -2.59 7.74 -4.10
CA TYR A 68 -3.53 8.70 -4.70
C TYR A 68 -2.85 9.59 -5.75
N MET A 69 -1.65 10.10 -5.48
CA MET A 69 -0.93 10.98 -6.42
C MET A 69 -0.52 10.25 -7.71
N LEU A 70 -0.32 8.95 -7.66
CA LEU A 70 0.10 8.13 -8.82
C LEU A 70 -1.09 7.66 -9.66
N GLU A 71 -2.14 7.14 -9.01
CA GLU A 71 -3.24 6.41 -9.70
C GLU A 71 -4.61 7.10 -9.52
N GLY A 72 -4.66 8.21 -8.79
CA GLY A 72 -5.90 8.95 -8.51
C GLY A 72 -6.82 8.26 -7.52
N LYS A 73 -8.10 8.65 -7.54
CA LYS A 73 -9.13 8.10 -6.64
C LYS A 73 -9.52 6.65 -7.00
N GLU A 74 -9.39 6.27 -8.27
CA GLU A 74 -9.84 4.98 -8.80
C GLU A 74 -9.18 3.80 -8.08
N ILE A 75 -7.93 3.97 -7.63
CA ILE A 75 -7.20 2.93 -6.88
C ILE A 75 -7.85 2.56 -5.53
N PHE A 76 -8.78 3.40 -5.03
CA PHE A 76 -9.48 3.16 -3.77
C PHE A 76 -10.87 2.53 -3.95
N GLU A 77 -11.36 2.33 -5.17
CA GLU A 77 -12.74 1.90 -5.41
C GLU A 77 -13.05 0.49 -4.88
N ASP A 78 -12.07 -0.41 -4.94
CA ASP A 78 -12.22 -1.82 -4.56
C ASP A 78 -11.74 -2.13 -3.13
N VAL A 79 -11.38 -1.11 -2.33
CA VAL A 79 -10.88 -1.29 -0.96
C VAL A 79 -11.79 -0.61 0.06
N ASP A 80 -11.63 -0.99 1.33
CA ASP A 80 -12.40 -0.39 2.41
C ASP A 80 -12.21 1.14 2.45
N GLU A 81 -13.33 1.88 2.45
CA GLU A 81 -13.36 3.35 2.43
C GLU A 81 -12.56 3.96 3.59
N LYS A 82 -12.35 3.23 4.70
CA LYS A 82 -11.55 3.70 5.84
C LYS A 82 -10.14 4.17 5.44
N TYR A 83 -9.54 3.57 4.41
CA TYR A 83 -8.21 3.95 3.94
C TYR A 83 -8.25 5.29 3.20
N PHE A 84 -9.22 5.50 2.32
CA PHE A 84 -9.38 6.79 1.64
C PHE A 84 -9.79 7.90 2.62
N ASN A 85 -10.59 7.55 3.63
CA ASN A 85 -11.10 8.50 4.61
C ASN A 85 -10.02 9.21 5.43
N ILE A 86 -8.83 8.63 5.61
CA ILE A 86 -7.76 9.30 6.36
C ILE A 86 -6.97 10.32 5.55
N ILE A 87 -7.04 10.26 4.22
CA ILE A 87 -6.35 11.20 3.34
C ILE A 87 -7.30 12.22 2.70
N LYS A 88 -8.59 11.92 2.56
CA LYS A 88 -9.56 12.78 1.82
C LYS A 88 -9.60 14.25 2.24
N ASP A 89 -9.34 14.56 3.51
CA ASP A 89 -9.37 15.94 4.03
C ASP A 89 -8.08 16.72 3.69
N HIS A 90 -7.09 16.05 3.09
CA HIS A 90 -5.75 16.57 2.79
C HIS A 90 -5.50 16.63 1.27
N ILE A 91 -6.53 16.36 0.46
CA ILE A 91 -6.51 16.34 -1.01
C ILE A 91 -7.16 17.62 -1.54
#